data_AF-A0A165PMY3-F1
#
_entry.id   AF-A0A165PMY3-F1
#
_cell.length_a   1.000
_cell.length_b   1.000
_cell.length_c   1.000
_cell.angle_alpha   90.00
_cell.angle_beta   90.00
_cell.angle_gamma   90.00
#
_symmetry.space_group_name_H-M   'P 1'
#
loop_
_entity.id
_entity.type
_entity.pdbx_description
1 polymer ?
#
loop_
_entity_poly.entity_id
_entity_poly.type
_entity_poly.pdbx_seq_one_letter_code
_entity_poly.pdbx_strand_id
1 'polypeptide(L)' 'LLHLASDIRYCGPVWATWTFYMERFCGYLKSVLRSRSHPWSNLNKRIINLAYLSTLAARYDLDEEL' A
#
# COMPACT_ATOMS: atom_id res chain seq x y z
N LEU A 1 -0.49 12.76 -4.10
CA LEU A 1 0.62 13.72 -3.80
C LEU A 1 0.27 15.18 -4.10
N LEU A 2 -0.66 15.48 -5.03
CA LEU A 2 -1.02 16.88 -5.37
C LEU A 2 -1.93 17.59 -4.34
N HIS A 3 -2.52 16.86 -3.39
CA HIS A 3 -3.53 17.40 -2.45
C HIS A 3 -3.01 17.70 -1.05
N LEU A 4 -1.69 17.78 -0.84
CA LEU A 4 -1.11 17.94 0.49
C LEU A 4 -1.68 19.15 1.25
N ALA A 5 -1.93 20.28 0.58
CA ALA A 5 -2.53 21.46 1.20
C ALA A 5 -3.99 21.25 1.64
N SER A 6 -4.76 20.49 0.86
CA SER A 6 -6.13 20.10 1.19
C SER A 6 -6.12 19.13 2.37
N ASP A 7 -5.25 18.12 2.32
CA ASP A 7 -5.14 17.07 3.33
C ASP A 7 -4.73 17.63 4.70
N ILE A 8 -3.89 18.66 4.76
CA ILE A 8 -3.54 19.35 6.02
C ILE A 8 -4.77 19.97 6.68
N ARG A 9 -5.68 20.53 5.87
CA ARG A 9 -6.85 21.26 6.36
C ARG A 9 -7.93 20.31 6.91
N TYR A 10 -8.04 19.11 6.34
CA TYR A 10 -9.07 18.13 6.70
C TYR A 10 -8.56 17.03 7.65
N CYS A 11 -7.28 16.65 7.56
CA CYS A 11 -6.72 15.50 8.29
C CYS A 11 -5.75 15.90 9.43
N GLY A 12 -5.53 17.20 9.65
CA GLY A 12 -4.65 17.71 10.70
C GLY A 12 -3.18 17.82 10.28
N PRO A 13 -2.26 18.02 11.24
CA PRO A 13 -0.85 18.26 10.96
C PRO A 13 -0.23 17.16 10.07
N VAL A 14 0.53 17.56 9.05
CA VAL A 14 1.19 16.62 8.10
C VAL A 14 1.95 15.52 8.82
N TRP A 15 2.64 15.85 9.91
CA TRP A 15 3.44 14.87 10.64
C TRP A 15 2.58 13.74 11.23
N ALA A 16 1.37 14.04 11.68
CA ALA A 16 0.47 13.05 12.27
C ALA A 16 -0.10 12.13 11.20
N THR A 17 -0.56 12.70 10.07
CA THR A 17 -1.06 11.91 8.94
C THR A 17 0.04 11.08 8.29
N TRP A 18 1.22 11.68 8.08
CA TRP A 18 2.38 10.99 7.53
C TRP A 18 2.82 9.83 8.42
N THR A 19 2.88 10.01 9.75
CA THR A 19 3.24 8.93 10.69
C THR A 19 2.30 7.73 10.54
N PHE A 20 0.98 7.97 10.50
CA PHE A 20 0.01 6.91 10.32
C PHE A 20 0.18 6.15 8.98
N TYR A 21 0.35 6.89 7.88
CA TYR A 21 0.60 6.28 6.57
C TYR A 21 1.90 5.46 6.56
N MET A 22 2.98 6.01 7.14
CA MET A 22 4.27 5.33 7.23
C MET A 22 4.20 4.07 8.09
N GLU A 23 3.47 4.08 9.21
CA GLU A 23 3.32 2.90 10.06
C GLU A 23 2.61 1.76 9.33
N ARG A 24 1.50 2.06 8.64
CA ARG A 24 0.79 1.07 7.82
C ARG A 24 1.65 0.55 6.69
N PHE A 25 2.38 1.43 6.00
CA PHE A 25 3.28 1.06 4.91
C PHE A 25 4.44 0.19 5.40
N CYS A 26 5.07 0.56 6.52
CA CYS A 26 6.13 -0.23 7.15
C CYS A 26 5.62 -1.59 7.64
N GLY A 27 4.40 -1.65 8.18
CA GLY A 27 3.75 -2.91 8.58
C GLY A 27 3.53 -3.84 7.38
N TYR A 28 3.02 -3.28 6.28
CA TYR A 28 2.90 -4.00 5.01
C TYR A 28 4.26 -4.52 4.53
N LEU A 29 5.29 -3.67 4.46
CA LEU A 29 6.64 -4.06 4.05
C LEU A 29 7.21 -5.18 4.93
N LYS A 30 7.07 -5.09 6.26
CA LYS A 30 7.51 -6.14 7.19
C LYS A 30 6.85 -7.49 6.88
N SER A 31 5.56 -7.50 6.56
CA SER A 31 4.86 -8.75 6.22
C SER A 31 5.40 -9.40 4.94
N VAL A 32 5.74 -8.59 3.94
CA VAL A 32 6.25 -9.04 2.64
C VAL A 32 7.71 -9.49 2.73
N LEU A 33 8.51 -8.82 3.55
CA LEU A 33 9.93 -9.09 3.76
C LEU A 33 10.19 -10.15 4.85
N ARG A 34 9.19 -10.95 5.22
CA ARG A 34 9.30 -11.98 6.27
C ARG A 34 10.38 -13.03 5.97
N SER A 35 10.68 -13.29 4.70
CA SER A 35 11.77 -14.19 4.29
C SER A 35 13.12 -13.50 4.34
N ARG A 36 14.04 -14.07 5.15
CA ARG A 36 15.41 -13.55 5.31
C ARG A 36 16.36 -13.95 4.19
N SER A 37 16.04 -15.01 3.45
CA SER A 37 16.92 -15.57 2.42
C SER A 37 16.72 -14.91 1.05
N HIS A 38 15.48 -14.56 0.69
CA HIS A 38 15.16 -13.97 -0.62
C HIS A 38 14.15 -12.81 -0.51
N PRO A 39 14.47 -11.74 0.24
CA PRO A 39 13.54 -10.64 0.50
C PRO A 39 13.04 -9.97 -0.79
N TRP A 40 13.95 -9.69 -1.72
CA TRP A 40 13.65 -8.98 -2.96
C TRP A 40 12.80 -9.80 -3.94
N SER A 41 13.07 -11.11 -4.06
CA SER A 41 12.28 -11.99 -4.92
C SER A 41 10.83 -12.09 -4.40
N ASN A 42 10.66 -12.19 -3.08
CA ASN A 42 9.32 -12.25 -2.48
C ASN A 42 8.57 -10.92 -2.60
N LEU A 43 9.28 -9.79 -2.45
CA LEU A 43 8.69 -8.48 -2.71
C LEU A 43 8.22 -8.34 -4.16
N ASN A 44 9.06 -8.74 -5.13
CA ASN A 44 8.69 -8.68 -6.54
C ASN A 44 7.47 -9.54 -6.85
N LYS A 45 7.46 -10.79 -6.36
CA LYS A 45 6.29 -11.69 -6.48
C LYS A 45 5.03 -11.09 -5.87
N ARG A 46 5.15 -10.43 -4.71
CA ARG A 46 4.00 -9.77 -4.07
C ARG A 46 3.44 -8.64 -4.92
N ILE A 47 4.30 -7.80 -5.50
CA ILE A 47 3.88 -6.70 -6.37
C ILE A 47 3.17 -7.24 -7.61
N ILE A 48 3.74 -8.27 -8.25
CA ILE A 48 3.13 -8.94 -9.41
C ILE A 48 1.75 -9.51 -9.05
N ASN A 49 1.64 -10.20 -7.91
CA ASN A 49 0.36 -10.75 -7.46
C ASN A 49 -0.68 -9.66 -7.19
N LEU A 50 -0.29 -8.52 -6.60
CA LEU A 50 -1.19 -7.39 -6.41
C LEU A 50 -1.67 -6.81 -7.75
N ALA A 51 -0.78 -6.66 -8.73
CA ALA A 51 -1.15 -6.20 -10.06
C ALA A 51 -2.10 -7.17 -10.77
N TYR A 52 -1.91 -8.47 -10.60
CA TYR A 52 -2.86 -9.46 -11.12
C TYR A 52 -4.22 -9.37 -10.44
N LEU A 53 -4.25 -9.23 -9.11
CA LEU A 53 -5.50 -9.06 -8.39
C LEU A 53 -6.24 -7.78 -8.81
N SER A 54 -5.54 -6.66 -8.98
CA SER A 54 -6.17 -5.41 -9.45
C SER A 54 -6.69 -5.55 -10.88
N THR A 55 -5.94 -6.23 -11.75
CA THR A 55 -6.39 -6.48 -13.14
C THR A 55 -7.59 -7.42 -13.17
N LEU A 56 -7.63 -8.41 -12.27
CA LEU A 56 -8.75 -9.33 -12.12
C LEU A 56 -9.98 -8.59 -11.59
N ALA A 57 -9.82 -7.81 -10.53
CA ALA A 57 -10.91 -7.03 -9.94
C ALA A 57 -11.54 -6.11 -10.99
N ALA A 58 -10.72 -5.36 -11.74
CA ALA A 58 -11.20 -4.50 -12.82
C ALA A 58 -11.87 -5.25 -13.98
N ARG A 59 -11.44 -6.50 -14.27
CA ARG A 59 -12.06 -7.31 -15.32
C ARG A 59 -13.44 -7.83 -14.92
N TYR A 60 -13.63 -8.14 -13.65
CA TYR A 60 -14.85 -8.75 -13.13
C TYR A 60 -15.76 -7.76 -12.39
N ASP A 61 -15.45 -6.46 -12.43
CA ASP A 61 -16.18 -5.38 -11.74
C ASP A 61 -16.33 -5.63 -10.23
N LEU A 62 -15.28 -6.19 -9.62
CA LEU A 62 -15.25 -6.58 -8.20
C LEU A 62 -14.71 -5.46 -7.29
N ASP A 63 -14.66 -4.21 -7.77
CA ASP A 63 -14.04 -3.09 -7.03
C ASP A 63 -14.74 -2.78 -5.70
N GLU A 64 -15.99 -3.22 -5.49
CA GLU A 64 -16.74 -3.04 -4.24
C GLU A 64 -16.60 -4.19 -3.23
N GLU A 65 -16.13 -5.38 -3.64
CA GLU A 65 -16.17 -6.59 -2.80
C GLU A 65 -14.83 -6.98 -2.14
N LEU A 66 -13.71 -6.30 -2.49
CA LEU A 66 -12.34 -6.74 -2.14
C LEU A 66 -11.58 -5.83 -1.15
#